data_AF-A0A1G6FDD8-F1
#
_entry.id   AF-A0A1G6FDD8-F1
#
_cell.length_a   1.000
_cell.length_b   1.000
_cell.length_c   1.000
_cell.angle_alpha   90.00
_cell.angle_beta   90.00
_cell.angle_gamma   90.00
#
_symmetry.space_group_name_H-M   'P 1'
#
loop_
_entity.id
_entity.type
_entity.pdbx_description
1 polymer ?
#
loop_
_entity_poly.entity_id
_entity_poly.type
_entity_poly.pdbx_seq_one_letter_code
_entity_poly.pdbx_strand_id
1 'polypeptide(L)'
;ENFFAWIYDFSIPTTNNLSERSLRGIKTKMKVSGQFASTDTADNYALIRTYIETCRRNGINEIEALSRLCNGKPYTVEEIFSSQK
;
A
#
# COMPACT_ATOMS: atom_id res chain seq x y z
N GLU A 1 6.99 14.07 11.59
CA GLU A 1 7.66 13.96 12.91
C GLU A 1 6.60 13.75 13.98
N ASN A 2 6.63 12.62 14.70
CA ASN A 2 6.18 12.39 16.09
C ASN A 2 5.81 10.91 16.37
N PHE A 3 6.74 9.98 16.09
CA PHE A 3 6.58 8.56 16.44
C PHE A 3 6.33 8.34 17.95
N PHE A 4 6.72 9.31 18.79
CA PHE A 4 6.59 9.27 20.25
C PHE A 4 5.46 10.15 20.81
N ALA A 5 4.54 10.65 19.97
CA ALA A 5 3.42 11.48 20.47
C ALA A 5 2.58 10.76 21.54
N TRP A 6 2.47 9.43 21.46
CA TRP A 6 1.79 8.60 22.46
C TRP A 6 2.39 8.68 23.87
N ILE A 7 3.64 9.14 24.03
CA ILE A 7 4.27 9.36 25.34
C ILE A 7 3.65 10.56 26.07
N TYR A 8 3.18 11.55 25.31
CA TYR A 8 2.57 12.77 25.83
C TYR A 8 1.04 12.75 25.74
N ASP A 9 0.47 11.99 24.79
CA ASP A 9 -0.96 11.86 24.55
C ASP A 9 -1.36 10.39 24.41
N PHE A 10 -1.91 9.82 25.50
CA PHE A 10 -2.34 8.41 25.57
C PHE A 10 -3.59 8.09 24.72
N SER A 11 -4.24 9.08 24.11
CA SER A 11 -5.32 8.82 23.14
C SER A 11 -4.78 8.27 21.81
N ILE A 12 -3.48 8.51 21.54
CA ILE A 12 -2.81 8.05 20.34
C ILE A 12 -2.35 6.59 20.54
N PRO A 13 -2.73 5.65 19.66
CA PRO A 13 -2.26 4.28 19.74
C PRO A 13 -0.73 4.20 19.67
N THR A 14 -0.13 3.32 20.48
CA THR A 14 1.32 3.02 20.44
C THR A 14 1.75 2.25 19.19
N THR A 15 0.80 1.94 18.30
CA THR A 15 1.01 1.14 17.09
C THR A 15 1.06 2.02 15.86
N ASN A 16 1.77 1.55 14.83
CA ASN A 16 1.91 2.29 13.58
C ASN A 16 0.55 2.52 12.92
N ASN A 17 0.32 3.73 12.44
CA ASN A 17 -0.88 4.06 11.68
C ASN A 17 -0.87 3.39 10.29
N LEU A 18 -1.99 3.51 9.59
CA LEU A 18 -2.18 2.87 8.29
C LEU A 18 -1.12 3.29 7.27
N SER A 19 -0.77 4.57 7.21
CA SER A 19 0.21 5.13 6.27
C SER A 19 1.62 4.59 6.56
N GLU A 20 2.03 4.54 7.82
CA GLU A 20 3.32 4.00 8.25
C GLU A 20 3.45 2.51 7.92
N ARG A 21 2.38 1.73 8.13
CA ARG A 21 2.33 0.31 7.79
C ARG A 21 2.52 0.09 6.29
N SER A 22 1.86 0.90 5.45
CA SER A 22 1.99 0.82 3.99
C SER A 22 3.42 1.15 3.52
N LEU A 23 4.10 2.12 4.14
CA LEU A 23 5.47 2.51 3.79
C LEU A 23 6.54 1.49 4.23
N ARG A 24 6.25 0.65 5.23
CA ARG A 24 7.21 -0.30 5.79
C ARG A 24 7.79 -1.26 4.75
N GLY A 25 6.96 -1.74 3.83
CA GLY A 25 7.38 -2.65 2.77
C GLY A 25 8.46 -2.05 1.87
N ILE A 26 8.33 -0.76 1.54
CA ILE A 26 9.30 0.00 0.74
C ILE A 26 10.65 0.07 1.47
N LYS A 27 10.65 0.42 2.76
CA LYS A 27 11.89 0.49 3.56
C LYS A 27 12.56 -0.88 3.72
N THR A 28 11.79 -1.95 3.89
CA THR A 28 12.34 -3.30 3.89
C THR A 28 12.98 -3.66 2.55
N LYS A 29 12.31 -3.39 1.42
CA LYS A 29 12.87 -3.62 0.07
C LYS A 29 14.22 -2.90 -0.09
N MET A 30 14.29 -1.63 0.34
CA MET A 30 15.54 -0.86 0.32
C MET A 30 16.64 -1.50 1.17
N LYS A 31 16.30 -1.95 2.38
CA LYS A 31 17.27 -2.50 3.34
C LYS A 31 17.86 -3.86 2.90
N VAL A 32 17.02 -4.78 2.42
CA VAL A 32 17.42 -6.20 2.28
C VAL A 32 17.37 -6.76 0.86
N SER A 33 16.91 -5.99 -0.13
CA SER A 33 16.63 -6.52 -1.48
C SER A 33 17.24 -5.67 -2.59
N GLY A 34 18.44 -5.14 -2.36
CA GLY A 34 19.23 -4.44 -3.38
C GLY A 34 18.71 -3.06 -3.77
N GLN A 35 17.77 -2.48 -3.00
CA GLN A 35 17.16 -1.18 -3.29
C GLN A 35 16.45 -1.15 -4.67
N PHE A 36 16.15 0.05 -5.15
CA PHE A 36 15.60 0.34 -6.47
C PHE A 36 16.74 0.77 -7.39
N ALA A 37 16.72 0.30 -8.64
CA ALA A 37 17.76 0.60 -9.62
C ALA A 37 17.69 2.06 -10.12
N SER A 38 16.49 2.62 -10.18
CA SER A 38 16.21 4.02 -10.55
C SER A 38 14.97 4.54 -9.83
N THR A 39 14.73 5.85 -9.92
CA THR A 39 13.47 6.49 -9.47
C THR A 39 12.26 5.87 -10.17
N ASP A 40 12.34 5.63 -11.48
CA ASP A 40 11.25 5.03 -12.25
C ASP A 40 10.87 3.64 -11.73
N THR A 41 11.86 2.83 -11.35
CA THR A 41 11.58 1.51 -10.75
C THR A 41 10.95 1.61 -9.37
N ALA A 42 11.27 2.66 -8.61
CA ALA A 42 10.62 2.94 -7.32
C ALA A 42 9.17 3.40 -7.52
N ASP A 43 8.93 4.26 -8.52
CA ASP A 43 7.60 4.75 -8.86
C ASP A 43 6.69 3.62 -9.35
N ASN A 44 7.19 2.74 -10.22
CA ASN A 44 6.48 1.54 -10.65
C ASN A 44 6.13 0.62 -9.46
N TYR A 45 7.07 0.42 -8.55
CA TYR A 45 6.82 -0.37 -7.33
C TYR A 45 5.73 0.28 -6.45
N ALA A 46 5.81 1.60 -6.25
CA ALA A 46 4.82 2.34 -5.47
C ALA A 46 3.43 2.27 -6.11
N LEU A 47 3.33 2.40 -7.44
CA LEU A 47 2.08 2.34 -8.19
C LEU A 47 1.41 0.96 -8.06
N ILE A 48 2.17 -0.12 -8.28
CA ILE A 48 1.68 -1.49 -8.13
C ILE A 48 1.20 -1.74 -6.70
N ARG A 49 1.98 -1.35 -5.70
CA ARG A 49 1.60 -1.53 -4.28
C ARG A 49 0.36 -0.73 -3.92
N THR A 50 0.23 0.50 -4.42
CA THR A 50 -0.94 1.36 -4.18
C THR A 50 -2.20 0.72 -4.77
N TYR A 51 -2.14 0.21 -6.00
CA TYR A 51 -3.26 -0.49 -6.63
C TYR A 51 -3.71 -1.71 -5.82
N ILE A 52 -2.77 -2.58 -5.43
CA ILE A 52 -3.07 -3.81 -4.66
C ILE A 52 -3.66 -3.46 -3.29
N GLU A 53 -3.05 -2.53 -2.54
CA GLU A 53 -3.57 -2.08 -1.24
C GLU A 53 -4.96 -1.48 -1.37
N THR A 54 -5.21 -0.71 -2.43
CA THR A 54 -6.52 -0.09 -2.67
C THR A 54 -7.59 -1.16 -2.93
N CYS A 55 -7.30 -2.16 -3.77
CA CYS A 55 -8.20 -3.29 -4.01
C CYS A 55 -8.46 -4.06 -2.71
N ARG A 56 -7.40 -4.44 -1.99
CA ARG A 56 -7.49 -5.19 -0.73
C ARG A 56 -8.33 -4.49 0.33
N ARG A 57 -8.18 -3.17 0.47
CA ARG A 57 -8.95 -2.35 1.43
C ARG A 57 -10.44 -2.29 1.12
N ASN A 58 -10.81 -2.50 -0.14
CA ASN A 58 -12.19 -2.52 -0.60
C ASN A 58 -12.73 -3.95 -0.76
N GLY A 59 -12.10 -4.94 -0.10
CA GLY A 59 -12.59 -6.33 -0.07
C GLY A 59 -12.26 -7.15 -1.31
N ILE A 60 -11.50 -6.61 -2.27
CA ILE A 60 -11.10 -7.33 -3.47
C ILE A 60 -9.85 -8.17 -3.18
N ASN A 61 -9.86 -9.43 -3.62
CA ASN A 61 -8.71 -10.32 -3.46
C ASN A 61 -7.49 -9.83 -4.25
N GLU A 62 -6.31 -9.84 -3.62
CA GLU A 62 -5.07 -9.31 -4.19
C GLU A 62 -4.61 -10.08 -5.44
N ILE A 63 -4.77 -11.42 -5.43
CA ILE A 63 -4.39 -12.28 -6.56
C ILE A 63 -5.33 -12.06 -7.74
N GLU A 64 -6.62 -11.88 -7.48
CA GLU A 64 -7.61 -11.57 -8.50
C GLU A 64 -7.35 -10.20 -9.12
N ALA A 65 -7.09 -9.17 -8.30
CA ALA A 65 -6.74 -7.83 -8.76
C ALA A 65 -5.48 -7.83 -9.65
N LEU A 66 -4.46 -8.62 -9.28
CA LEU A 66 -3.25 -8.82 -10.06
C LEU A 66 -3.51 -9.57 -11.37
N SER A 67 -4.32 -10.63 -11.33
CA SER A 67 -4.69 -11.39 -12.53
C SER A 67 -5.40 -10.50 -13.55
N ARG A 68 -6.36 -9.68 -13.10
CA ARG A 68 -7.08 -8.70 -13.94
C ARG A 68 -6.14 -7.65 -14.52
N LEU A 69 -5.22 -7.11 -13.70
CA LEU A 69 -4.20 -6.16 -14.15
C LEU A 69 -3.33 -6.75 -15.26
N CYS A 70 -2.82 -7.98 -15.09
CA CYS A 70 -2.00 -8.66 -16.09
C CYS A 70 -2.77 -8.98 -17.39
N ASN A 71 -4.09 -9.15 -17.31
CA ASN A 71 -4.97 -9.33 -18.48
C ASN A 71 -5.35 -8.00 -19.16
N GLY A 72 -4.75 -6.86 -18.77
CA GLY A 72 -5.04 -5.54 -19.34
C GLY A 72 -6.39 -4.96 -18.94
N LYS A 73 -7.03 -5.51 -17.88
CA LYS A 73 -8.34 -5.08 -17.37
C LYS A 73 -8.25 -4.76 -15.87
N PRO A 74 -7.47 -3.73 -15.47
CA PRO A 74 -7.38 -3.32 -14.07
C PRO A 74 -8.74 -2.86 -13.56
N TYR A 75 -8.97 -3.03 -12.25
CA TYR A 75 -10.16 -2.50 -11.60
C TYR A 75 -10.21 -0.98 -11.73
N THR A 76 -11.36 -0.44 -12.19
CA THR A 76 -11.57 1.01 -12.21
C THR A 76 -11.96 1.52 -10.82
N VAL A 77 -11.86 2.84 -10.62
CA VAL A 77 -12.21 3.48 -9.35
C VAL A 77 -13.68 3.22 -9.02
N GLU A 78 -14.56 3.26 -10.02
CA GLU A 78 -15.98 2.98 -9.88
C GLU A 78 -16.22 1.54 -9.42
N GLU A 79 -15.57 0.54 -10.04
CA GLU A 79 -15.72 -0.87 -9.66
C GLU A 79 -15.27 -1.13 -8.22
N ILE A 80 -14.17 -0.51 -7.80
CA ILE A 80 -13.60 -0.67 -6.46
C ILE A 80 -14.57 -0.18 -5.39
N PHE A 81 -15.15 1.01 -5.57
CA PHE A 81 -16.06 1.60 -4.58
C PHE A 81 -17.49 1.07 -4.70
N SER A 82 -17.89 0.51 -5.83
CA SER A 82 -19.21 -0.12 -6.01
C SER A 82 -19.39 -1.36 -5.13
N SER A 83 -18.29 -2.05 -4.79
CA SER A 83 -18.29 -3.26 -3.95
C SER A 83 -18.53 -2.99 -2.46
N GLN A 84 -18.60 -1.71 -2.04
CA GLN A 84 -18.84 -1.32 -0.64
C GLN A 84 -20.32 -1.10 -0.27
N LYS A 85 -21.27 -1.40 -1.17
CA LYS A 85 -22.71 -1.32 -0.88
C LYS A 85 -23.26 -2.54 -0.18
#